data_AF-A0A7W9HQ12-F1
#
_entry.id   AF-A0A7W9HQ12-F1
#
_cell.length_a   1.000
_cell.length_b   1.000
_cell.length_c   1.000
_cell.angle_alpha   90.00
_cell.angle_beta   90.00
_cell.angle_gamma   90.00
#
_symmetry.space_group_name_H-M   'P 1'
#
loop_
_entity.id
_entity.type
_entity.pdbx_description
1 polymer ?
#
loop_
_entity_poly.entity_id
_entity_poly.type
_entity_poly.pdbx_seq_one_letter_code
_entity_poly.pdbx_strand_id
1 'polypeptide(L)'
;MFRRRADRDARSTNSARHFAVAGAIVLLGAFTHPSSAPRSDPGVYSYSTDDHVVVMRGEDEVTRWTAAEGEVTGRMVWTDDGNHVAFFAEAEGDAARRLVTLDARSGAERALPCDTCARIAAAGNDVLMVGTHDGDGFSGLLRLDLSRATPPADVPAELPPLVDAAIFSGTHGEVLLQGVDRTGGEVYLRVRPDGTTSPVGTATHARRDRQGRTFLRELVDAAVATDQDGNTVYAVVGGFQAPQGSCEHAAEVFMALPSRQSTVPTDLSLATPVPDVDAATSTTVLSVWWDHDDRLRAAVLASLCDGQGTVGPTSGEWVLDHNKWTQVSTDLTLGSRSLRDGSEVVTRFTGEHWDGAALALERGSDKTHIADGVLSLAAPTPRRTGSERVLEHLCDPRDAVCLARVGRDYEVGSTSGDFDGDGTPDQATIVRNQANGTSVKITFAGGRSETVALTETIEEGVPHWAGATDVTGDGRAELLVPLGTKANGVVLGLFQYADGRLGKVQGDLAAPVVGAGAQEASGIQCREDDGRRVLRTRTAHTGSAEYVLREVTYAADESGRLVRTGDESFTFPVGADGALPAQLADVPGVHCPGVPDLFQP
;
A
#
# COMPACT_ATOMS: atom_id res chain seq x y z
N MET A 1 -37.20 -21.35 -42.22
CA MET A 1 -38.35 -20.74 -42.93
C MET A 1 -39.17 -20.05 -41.84
N PHE A 2 -39.18 -18.72 -41.70
CA PHE A 2 -39.26 -17.64 -42.70
C PHE A 2 -38.01 -16.73 -42.81
N ARG A 3 -37.96 -15.92 -43.88
CA ARG A 3 -37.19 -14.67 -44.01
C ARG A 3 -38.18 -13.54 -44.30
N ARG A 4 -37.94 -12.33 -43.79
CA ARG A 4 -38.29 -11.07 -44.47
C ARG A 4 -37.18 -10.03 -44.26
N ARG A 5 -37.07 -9.11 -45.22
CA ARG A 5 -36.00 -8.11 -45.37
C ARG A 5 -36.61 -6.88 -46.05
N ALA A 6 -36.35 -5.70 -45.49
CA ALA A 6 -36.44 -4.37 -46.08
C ALA A 6 -35.76 -3.44 -45.06
N ASP A 7 -34.61 -2.80 -45.29
CA ASP A 7 -34.18 -1.96 -46.41
C ASP A 7 -34.93 -0.61 -46.48
N ARG A 8 -34.32 0.46 -45.95
CA ARG A 8 -34.11 1.70 -46.70
C ARG A 8 -33.12 2.67 -46.07
N ASP A 9 -32.24 3.22 -46.91
CA ASP A 9 -31.37 4.36 -46.61
C ASP A 9 -32.15 5.68 -46.46
N ALA A 10 -31.55 6.63 -45.74
CA ALA A 10 -31.66 8.06 -46.03
C ALA A 10 -30.30 8.73 -45.76
N ARG A 11 -29.59 9.16 -46.81
CA ARG A 11 -28.33 9.92 -46.68
C ARG A 11 -28.60 11.40 -46.46
N SER A 12 -27.74 12.07 -45.70
CA SER A 12 -27.54 13.51 -45.80
C SER A 12 -26.05 13.80 -45.95
N THR A 13 -25.64 14.30 -47.11
CA THR A 13 -24.24 14.62 -47.44
C THR A 13 -24.20 15.88 -48.32
N ASN A 14 -23.47 16.92 -47.89
CA ASN A 14 -22.77 17.92 -48.70
C ASN A 14 -21.93 18.79 -47.73
N SER A 15 -20.59 18.90 -47.81
CA SER A 15 -19.68 19.29 -48.91
C SER A 15 -19.63 20.82 -49.13
N ALA A 16 -18.48 21.50 -49.27
CA ALA A 16 -17.03 21.15 -49.14
C ALA A 16 -16.25 22.46 -48.73
N ARG A 17 -14.96 22.79 -49.02
CA ARG A 17 -13.96 22.36 -50.02
C ARG A 17 -12.58 23.03 -49.75
N HIS A 18 -11.56 22.71 -50.57
CA HIS A 18 -10.23 23.39 -50.72
C HIS A 18 -9.15 23.02 -49.68
N PHE A 19 -7.84 23.01 -49.98
CA PHE A 19 -7.10 22.89 -51.27
C PHE A 19 -5.73 22.21 -51.00
N ALA A 20 -5.16 21.49 -51.98
CA ALA A 20 -3.87 20.82 -51.80
C ALA A 20 -2.65 21.67 -52.22
N VAL A 21 -1.56 21.60 -51.45
CA VAL A 21 -0.20 22.00 -51.84
C VAL A 21 0.77 20.93 -51.36
N ALA A 22 1.75 20.54 -52.18
CA ALA A 22 2.78 19.58 -51.82
C ALA A 22 4.16 20.26 -51.71
N GLY A 23 4.98 19.85 -50.75
CA GLY A 23 6.33 20.36 -50.57
C GLY A 23 7.18 19.43 -49.71
N ALA A 24 8.00 18.59 -50.34
CA ALA A 24 8.96 17.74 -49.65
C ALA A 24 10.36 18.36 -49.69
N ILE A 25 11.00 18.49 -48.53
CA ILE A 25 12.44 18.78 -48.41
C ILE A 25 13.03 17.79 -47.41
N VAL A 26 14.02 17.02 -47.86
CA VAL A 26 14.90 16.21 -47.00
C VAL A 26 16.25 16.89 -46.95
N LEU A 27 16.78 17.14 -45.75
CA LEU A 27 18.17 17.53 -45.53
C LEU A 27 18.76 16.73 -44.36
N LEU A 28 19.89 16.07 -44.64
CA LEU A 28 20.67 15.30 -43.66
C LEU A 28 21.67 16.21 -42.94
N GLY A 29 21.75 16.12 -41.61
CA GLY A 29 22.66 16.90 -40.77
C GLY A 29 23.36 16.04 -39.72
N ALA A 30 24.67 15.86 -39.89
CA ALA A 30 25.63 15.11 -39.06
C ALA A 30 25.28 14.77 -37.59
N PHE A 31 25.47 13.50 -37.21
CA PHE A 31 25.61 13.07 -35.82
C PHE A 31 26.89 13.63 -35.18
N THR A 32 26.80 14.06 -33.93
CA THR A 32 27.95 14.18 -33.00
C THR A 32 27.71 13.32 -31.77
N HIS A 33 28.72 12.55 -31.34
CA HIS A 33 28.62 11.64 -30.19
C HIS A 33 28.43 12.38 -28.85
N PRO A 34 27.82 11.73 -27.84
CA PRO A 34 27.36 12.42 -26.65
C PRO A 34 28.51 12.98 -25.81
N SER A 35 28.46 14.28 -25.54
CA SER A 35 29.02 14.82 -24.29
C SER A 35 28.36 14.11 -23.11
N SER A 36 29.12 13.77 -22.08
CA SER A 36 28.59 13.20 -20.83
C SER A 36 27.48 14.08 -20.28
N ALA A 37 26.23 13.60 -20.35
CA ALA A 37 25.06 14.43 -20.07
C ALA A 37 25.12 15.02 -18.65
N PRO A 38 24.75 16.30 -18.46
CA PRO A 38 24.59 16.85 -17.12
C PRO A 38 23.56 16.03 -16.35
N ARG A 39 23.72 15.95 -15.02
CA ARG A 39 22.79 15.25 -14.15
C ARG A 39 21.44 15.96 -14.22
N SER A 40 20.44 15.30 -14.83
CA SER A 40 18.98 15.55 -14.73
C SER A 40 18.60 16.89 -14.10
N ASP A 41 18.29 17.87 -14.95
CA ASP A 41 18.03 19.26 -14.54
C ASP A 41 16.95 19.37 -13.45
N PRO A 42 17.13 20.25 -12.44
CA PRO A 42 16.06 20.61 -11.55
C PRO A 42 15.02 21.47 -12.28
N GLY A 43 13.74 21.25 -12.01
CA GLY A 43 12.66 22.09 -12.54
C GLY A 43 11.98 21.62 -13.83
N VAL A 44 12.27 20.42 -14.37
CA VAL A 44 11.59 19.94 -15.60
C VAL A 44 10.22 19.31 -15.32
N TYR A 45 9.23 19.68 -16.14
CA TYR A 45 7.86 19.14 -16.12
C TYR A 45 7.22 19.28 -17.52
N SER A 46 6.06 18.66 -17.74
CA SER A 46 5.26 18.81 -18.95
C SER A 46 3.79 18.98 -18.63
N TYR A 47 3.10 19.74 -19.49
CA TYR A 47 1.64 19.89 -19.43
C TYR A 47 1.03 19.73 -20.82
N SER A 48 -0.26 19.39 -20.87
CA SER A 48 -1.04 19.37 -22.11
C SER A 48 -2.31 20.20 -21.99
N THR A 49 -2.71 20.83 -23.10
CA THR A 49 -4.02 21.44 -23.35
C THR A 49 -4.69 20.68 -24.51
N ASP A 50 -5.87 21.09 -24.98
CA ASP A 50 -6.43 20.58 -26.24
C ASP A 50 -5.46 20.83 -27.43
N ASP A 51 -4.88 22.03 -27.50
CA ASP A 51 -4.05 22.49 -28.63
C ASP A 51 -2.57 22.05 -28.63
N HIS A 52 -1.99 21.61 -27.50
CA HIS A 52 -0.54 21.37 -27.42
C HIS A 52 -0.07 20.54 -26.22
N VAL A 53 1.10 19.91 -26.36
CA VAL A 53 1.95 19.43 -25.26
C VAL A 53 3.19 20.31 -25.16
N VAL A 54 3.52 20.78 -23.97
CA VAL A 54 4.71 21.62 -23.72
C VAL A 54 5.59 20.96 -22.67
N VAL A 55 6.91 21.00 -22.93
CA VAL A 55 7.95 20.64 -21.96
C VAL A 55 8.58 21.92 -21.42
N MET A 56 8.56 22.07 -20.10
CA MET A 56 9.04 23.24 -19.38
C MET A 56 10.28 22.91 -18.55
N ARG A 57 11.05 23.95 -18.22
CA ARG A 57 12.13 23.92 -17.23
C ARG A 57 12.03 25.18 -16.36
N GLY A 58 11.38 25.05 -15.21
CA GLY A 58 10.97 26.22 -14.42
C GLY A 58 9.99 27.06 -15.23
N GLU A 59 10.42 28.23 -15.70
CA GLU A 59 9.59 29.14 -16.51
C GLU A 59 9.94 29.09 -18.01
N ASP A 60 11.02 28.40 -18.40
CA ASP A 60 11.48 28.33 -19.78
C ASP A 60 10.79 27.19 -20.55
N GLU A 61 10.21 27.49 -21.71
CA GLU A 61 9.73 26.49 -22.68
C GLU A 61 10.92 25.82 -23.37
N VAL A 62 11.04 24.49 -23.21
CA VAL A 62 12.08 23.68 -23.87
C VAL A 62 11.63 23.24 -25.26
N THR A 63 10.37 22.83 -25.39
CA THR A 63 9.73 22.48 -26.67
C THR A 63 8.21 22.42 -26.53
N ARG A 64 7.52 22.60 -27.66
CA ARG A 64 6.07 22.63 -27.79
C ARG A 64 5.66 21.83 -29.03
N TRP A 65 4.93 20.75 -28.80
CA TRP A 65 4.26 19.98 -29.85
C TRP A 65 2.80 20.45 -29.97
N THR A 66 2.25 20.54 -31.17
CA THR A 66 0.96 21.22 -31.43
C THR A 66 -0.05 20.33 -32.14
N ALA A 67 -1.33 20.44 -31.75
CA ALA A 67 -2.41 19.56 -32.19
C ALA A 67 -2.80 19.69 -33.67
N ALA A 68 -2.21 20.64 -34.42
CA ALA A 68 -2.19 20.62 -35.88
C ALA A 68 -1.53 19.35 -36.47
N GLU A 69 -0.85 18.55 -35.65
CA GLU A 69 -0.31 17.22 -35.98
C GLU A 69 -1.09 16.05 -35.37
N GLY A 70 -2.11 16.33 -34.53
CA GLY A 70 -3.04 15.37 -33.94
C GLY A 70 -3.57 15.73 -32.54
N GLU A 71 -4.70 15.16 -32.15
CA GLU A 71 -5.22 15.25 -30.77
C GLU A 71 -4.35 14.41 -29.82
N VAL A 72 -4.07 14.91 -28.61
CA VAL A 72 -3.26 14.21 -27.59
C VAL A 72 -4.10 13.14 -26.91
N THR A 73 -3.70 11.87 -26.98
CA THR A 73 -4.46 10.77 -26.37
C THR A 73 -3.68 10.02 -25.29
N GLY A 74 -4.35 9.73 -24.17
CA GLY A 74 -3.78 9.04 -23.00
C GLY A 74 -2.90 9.91 -22.09
N ARG A 75 -2.12 9.26 -21.23
CA ARG A 75 -1.29 9.93 -20.21
C ARG A 75 0.11 10.26 -20.76
N MET A 76 0.60 11.46 -20.45
CA MET A 76 2.04 11.74 -20.58
C MET A 76 2.85 10.85 -19.63
N VAL A 77 4.01 10.37 -20.09
CA VAL A 77 4.92 9.51 -19.33
C VAL A 77 6.34 10.02 -19.44
N TRP A 78 6.95 10.32 -18.29
CA TRP A 78 8.35 10.71 -18.16
C TRP A 78 9.25 9.50 -17.90
N THR A 79 10.48 9.53 -18.41
CA THR A 79 11.53 8.56 -18.08
C THR A 79 12.12 8.79 -16.69
N ASP A 80 12.76 7.75 -16.12
CA ASP A 80 13.34 7.76 -14.76
C ASP A 80 14.44 8.81 -14.56
N ASP A 81 15.00 9.36 -15.62
CA ASP A 81 16.03 10.40 -15.58
C ASP A 81 15.50 11.81 -15.81
N GLY A 82 14.25 11.97 -16.27
CA GLY A 82 13.69 13.24 -16.70
C GLY A 82 14.28 13.80 -17.99
N ASN A 83 14.89 12.97 -18.83
CA ASN A 83 15.41 13.39 -20.13
C ASN A 83 14.36 13.33 -21.25
N HIS A 84 13.31 12.50 -21.10
CA HIS A 84 12.30 12.30 -22.13
C HIS A 84 10.88 12.24 -21.55
N VAL A 85 9.93 12.83 -22.29
CA VAL A 85 8.48 12.59 -22.12
C VAL A 85 7.90 11.95 -23.36
N ALA A 86 6.88 11.12 -23.19
CA ALA A 86 6.16 10.41 -24.25
C ALA A 86 4.64 10.48 -24.06
N PHE A 87 3.90 10.46 -25.17
CA PHE A 87 2.43 10.47 -25.23
C PHE A 87 1.95 9.89 -26.58
N PHE A 88 0.65 9.61 -26.72
CA PHE A 88 0.08 9.29 -28.03
C PHE A 88 -0.58 10.51 -28.69
N ALA A 89 -0.61 10.50 -30.01
CA ALA A 89 -1.28 11.49 -30.83
C ALA A 89 -2.09 10.82 -31.96
N GLU A 90 -3.26 11.35 -32.29
CA GLU A 90 -4.12 10.89 -33.38
C GLU A 90 -4.43 12.03 -34.34
N ALA A 91 -4.01 11.92 -35.60
CA ALA A 91 -4.17 12.99 -36.59
C ALA A 91 -5.65 13.20 -36.97
N GLU A 92 -6.10 14.47 -37.08
CA GLU A 92 -7.51 14.77 -37.34
C GLU A 92 -8.03 14.09 -38.62
N GLY A 93 -8.92 13.11 -38.46
CA GLY A 93 -9.52 12.35 -39.57
C GLY A 93 -8.71 11.15 -40.07
N ASP A 94 -7.59 10.79 -39.43
CA ASP A 94 -6.87 9.52 -39.62
C ASP A 94 -6.97 8.66 -38.35
N ALA A 95 -7.03 7.34 -38.51
CA ALA A 95 -7.00 6.39 -37.40
C ALA A 95 -5.56 5.96 -37.01
N ALA A 96 -4.55 6.42 -37.75
CA ALA A 96 -3.14 6.11 -37.50
C ALA A 96 -2.61 6.82 -36.25
N ARG A 97 -2.77 6.17 -35.08
CA ARG A 97 -2.18 6.62 -33.81
C ARG A 97 -0.65 6.63 -33.89
N ARG A 98 -0.04 7.66 -33.30
CA ARG A 98 1.40 7.90 -33.28
C ARG A 98 1.91 7.96 -31.84
N LEU A 99 3.06 7.37 -31.56
CA LEU A 99 3.80 7.56 -30.31
C LEU A 99 4.77 8.73 -30.49
N VAL A 100 4.50 9.84 -29.80
CA VAL A 100 5.34 11.04 -29.81
C VAL A 100 6.28 11.00 -28.60
N THR A 101 7.52 11.42 -28.80
CA THR A 101 8.55 11.52 -27.75
C THR A 101 9.29 12.84 -27.89
N LEU A 102 9.51 13.53 -26.76
CA LEU A 102 10.18 14.84 -26.69
C LEU A 102 11.39 14.76 -25.75
N ASP A 103 12.55 15.26 -26.19
CA ASP A 103 13.76 15.37 -25.37
C ASP A 103 13.80 16.70 -24.58
N ALA A 104 13.79 16.60 -23.24
CA ALA A 104 13.71 17.73 -22.32
C ALA A 104 15.04 18.49 -22.11
N ARG A 105 16.07 18.20 -22.92
CA ARG A 105 17.38 18.87 -22.92
C ARG A 105 17.62 19.70 -24.17
N SER A 106 17.09 19.25 -25.30
CA SER A 106 17.35 19.75 -26.65
C SER A 106 16.09 20.18 -27.39
N GLY A 107 14.91 19.86 -26.85
CA GLY A 107 13.62 20.09 -27.49
C GLY A 107 13.32 19.17 -28.67
N ALA A 108 14.21 18.21 -28.96
CA ALA A 108 14.10 17.34 -30.13
C ALA A 108 12.89 16.39 -30.04
N GLU A 109 12.10 16.37 -31.10
CA GLU A 109 10.92 15.52 -31.25
C GLU A 109 11.24 14.26 -32.05
N ARG A 110 10.56 13.16 -31.71
CA ARG A 110 10.47 11.95 -32.51
C ARG A 110 9.05 11.35 -32.41
N ALA A 111 8.30 11.42 -33.49
CA ALA A 111 7.03 10.69 -33.67
C ALA A 111 7.22 9.37 -34.43
N LEU A 112 6.60 8.29 -33.94
CA LEU A 112 6.62 6.94 -34.53
C LEU A 112 5.18 6.48 -34.83
N PRO A 113 4.87 5.90 -36.01
CA PRO A 113 3.58 5.24 -36.24
C PRO A 113 3.39 4.06 -35.29
N CYS A 114 2.20 3.94 -34.68
CA CYS A 114 1.83 2.77 -33.89
C CYS A 114 0.30 2.64 -33.75
N ASP A 115 -0.34 2.24 -34.82
CA ASP A 115 -1.81 2.10 -34.94
C ASP A 115 -2.41 1.13 -33.90
N THR A 116 -1.61 0.22 -33.35
CA THR A 116 -2.00 -0.77 -32.32
C THR A 116 -1.63 -0.36 -30.89
N CYS A 117 -0.96 0.78 -30.67
CA CYS A 117 -0.52 1.18 -29.33
C CYS A 117 -1.69 1.62 -28.43
N ALA A 118 -1.80 1.08 -27.22
CA ALA A 118 -2.91 1.34 -26.29
C ALA A 118 -2.50 2.06 -24.99
N ARG A 119 -1.32 1.75 -24.43
CA ARG A 119 -0.78 2.33 -23.20
C ARG A 119 0.76 2.39 -23.24
N ILE A 120 1.35 3.39 -22.59
CA ILE A 120 2.80 3.53 -22.40
C ILE A 120 3.16 3.56 -20.91
N ALA A 121 4.36 3.08 -20.57
CA ALA A 121 5.01 3.32 -19.29
C ALA A 121 6.53 3.44 -19.49
N ALA A 122 7.20 4.19 -18.61
CA ALA A 122 8.65 4.16 -18.51
C ALA A 122 9.10 2.83 -17.89
N ALA A 123 10.28 2.36 -18.28
CA ALA A 123 10.93 1.18 -17.73
C ALA A 123 12.43 1.43 -17.50
N GLY A 124 12.84 2.69 -17.38
CA GLY A 124 14.23 3.11 -17.31
C GLY A 124 14.44 4.58 -17.68
N ASN A 125 15.72 4.95 -17.77
CA ASN A 125 16.19 6.27 -18.20
C ASN A 125 15.90 6.55 -19.69
N ASP A 126 16.22 5.58 -20.56
CA ASP A 126 16.07 5.71 -22.02
C ASP A 126 15.13 4.63 -22.58
N VAL A 127 14.30 3.99 -21.75
CA VAL A 127 13.49 2.83 -22.16
C VAL A 127 12.02 3.04 -21.82
N LEU A 128 11.18 2.94 -22.85
CA LEU A 128 9.72 2.85 -22.72
C LEU A 128 9.24 1.43 -23.02
N MET A 129 8.19 1.03 -22.33
CA MET A 129 7.40 -0.17 -22.62
C MET A 129 6.01 0.27 -23.08
N VAL A 130 5.47 -0.41 -24.09
CA VAL A 130 4.25 0.00 -24.77
C VAL A 130 3.35 -1.22 -24.95
N GLY A 131 2.14 -1.17 -24.42
CA GLY A 131 1.14 -2.22 -24.56
C GLY A 131 0.40 -2.03 -25.87
N THR A 132 0.33 -3.07 -26.69
CA THR A 132 -0.45 -3.08 -27.92
C THR A 132 -1.78 -3.78 -27.72
N HIS A 133 -2.81 -3.29 -28.40
CA HIS A 133 -4.10 -3.95 -28.58
C HIS A 133 -4.30 -4.26 -30.06
N ASP A 134 -5.01 -5.33 -30.36
CA ASP A 134 -5.70 -5.51 -31.63
C ASP A 134 -7.23 -5.45 -31.40
N GLY A 135 -8.03 -5.75 -32.43
CA GLY A 135 -9.48 -5.59 -32.36
C GLY A 135 -10.19 -6.50 -31.34
N ASP A 136 -9.53 -7.54 -30.83
CA ASP A 136 -10.08 -8.47 -29.84
C ASP A 136 -9.51 -8.24 -28.41
N GLY A 137 -8.58 -7.28 -28.22
CA GLY A 137 -8.02 -6.88 -26.92
C GLY A 137 -6.49 -6.78 -26.91
N PHE A 138 -5.87 -6.93 -25.74
CA PHE A 138 -4.40 -6.88 -25.59
C PHE A 138 -3.65 -7.92 -26.44
N SER A 139 -2.78 -7.44 -27.31
CA SER A 139 -2.06 -8.24 -28.31
C SER A 139 -0.57 -8.43 -28.03
N GLY A 140 0.05 -7.59 -27.18
CA GLY A 140 1.48 -7.72 -26.89
C GLY A 140 2.16 -6.53 -26.22
N LEU A 141 3.49 -6.60 -26.20
CA LEU A 141 4.38 -5.62 -25.59
C LEU A 141 5.48 -5.23 -26.57
N LEU A 142 5.67 -3.93 -26.77
CA LEU A 142 6.80 -3.36 -27.49
C LEU A 142 7.74 -2.65 -26.50
N ARG A 143 9.04 -2.74 -26.77
CA ARG A 143 10.09 -1.95 -26.12
C ARG A 143 10.60 -0.90 -27.10
N LEU A 144 10.74 0.33 -26.63
CA LEU A 144 11.41 1.41 -27.35
C LEU A 144 12.64 1.88 -26.56
N ASP A 145 13.80 1.89 -27.22
CA ASP A 145 15.07 2.44 -26.72
C ASP A 145 15.24 3.84 -27.31
N LEU A 146 15.06 4.88 -26.49
CA LEU A 146 15.10 6.29 -26.89
C LEU A 146 16.52 6.75 -27.23
N SER A 147 17.55 6.12 -26.64
CA SER A 147 18.96 6.39 -26.95
C SER A 147 19.36 5.97 -28.38
N ARG A 148 18.46 5.29 -29.11
CA ARG A 148 18.72 4.70 -30.43
C ARG A 148 17.63 5.05 -31.44
N ALA A 149 18.04 5.35 -32.67
CA ALA A 149 17.13 5.47 -33.81
C ALA A 149 16.61 4.12 -34.34
N THR A 150 16.53 3.08 -33.50
CA THR A 150 15.95 1.77 -33.83
C THR A 150 14.41 1.82 -33.76
N PRO A 151 13.69 1.03 -34.58
CA PRO A 151 12.27 0.78 -34.38
C PRO A 151 11.97 0.21 -32.98
N PRO A 152 10.71 0.23 -32.52
CA PRO A 152 10.27 -0.61 -31.42
C PRO A 152 10.56 -2.09 -31.70
N ALA A 153 10.79 -2.87 -30.65
CA ALA A 153 11.03 -4.31 -30.74
C ALA A 153 10.06 -5.06 -29.83
N ASP A 154 9.58 -6.21 -30.28
CA ASP A 154 8.70 -7.08 -29.49
C ASP A 154 9.38 -7.56 -28.21
N VAL A 155 8.64 -7.57 -27.11
CA VAL A 155 9.09 -8.14 -25.84
C VAL A 155 8.43 -9.52 -25.67
N PRO A 156 9.21 -10.62 -25.71
CA PRO A 156 8.69 -11.99 -25.66
C PRO A 156 8.33 -12.38 -24.21
N ALA A 157 7.34 -11.71 -23.64
CA ALA A 157 6.90 -11.94 -22.27
C ALA A 157 6.04 -13.21 -22.16
N GLU A 158 6.46 -14.15 -21.31
CA GLU A 158 5.62 -15.29 -20.92
C GLU A 158 4.52 -14.81 -19.96
N LEU A 159 3.42 -14.34 -20.55
CA LEU A 159 2.21 -13.95 -19.85
C LEU A 159 1.29 -15.16 -19.60
N PRO A 160 0.54 -15.18 -18.49
CA PRO A 160 -0.56 -16.12 -18.29
C PRO A 160 -1.67 -15.89 -19.34
N PRO A 161 -2.64 -16.82 -19.48
CA PRO A 161 -3.77 -16.66 -20.40
C PRO A 161 -4.75 -15.58 -19.91
N LEU A 162 -4.40 -14.32 -20.18
CA LEU A 162 -5.22 -13.14 -19.93
C LEU A 162 -6.33 -13.03 -20.99
N VAL A 163 -7.40 -12.34 -20.63
CA VAL A 163 -8.53 -11.96 -21.50
C VAL A 163 -8.38 -10.53 -21.99
N ASP A 164 -7.86 -9.65 -21.13
CA ASP A 164 -7.39 -8.31 -21.47
C ASP A 164 -6.22 -7.92 -20.56
N ALA A 165 -5.41 -6.93 -20.98
CA ALA A 165 -4.31 -6.38 -20.19
C ALA A 165 -3.94 -4.95 -20.60
N ALA A 166 -3.30 -4.24 -19.66
CA ALA A 166 -2.78 -2.89 -19.85
C ALA A 166 -1.53 -2.65 -19.01
N ILE A 167 -0.59 -1.86 -19.54
CA ILE A 167 0.53 -1.30 -18.76
C ILE A 167 0.07 0.03 -18.15
N PHE A 168 0.45 0.30 -16.90
CA PHE A 168 0.04 1.55 -16.21
C PHE A 168 1.22 2.44 -15.79
N SER A 169 2.27 1.85 -15.22
CA SER A 169 3.40 2.60 -14.65
C SER A 169 4.63 1.71 -14.53
N GLY A 170 5.81 2.31 -14.36
CA GLY A 170 7.06 1.56 -14.29
C GLY A 170 8.29 2.44 -14.08
N THR A 171 9.38 1.80 -13.66
CA THR A 171 10.66 2.43 -13.28
C THR A 171 11.75 1.35 -13.18
N HIS A 172 13.02 1.74 -13.14
CA HIS A 172 14.15 0.89 -12.72
C HIS A 172 14.30 -0.46 -13.45
N GLY A 173 13.91 -0.54 -14.72
CA GLY A 173 14.00 -1.76 -15.54
C GLY A 173 12.74 -2.64 -15.54
N GLU A 174 11.61 -2.16 -15.03
CA GLU A 174 10.39 -2.94 -14.87
C GLU A 174 9.11 -2.09 -14.96
N VAL A 175 8.00 -2.71 -15.38
CA VAL A 175 6.66 -2.10 -15.43
C VAL A 175 5.61 -2.96 -14.75
N LEU A 176 4.54 -2.32 -14.27
CA LEU A 176 3.32 -2.96 -13.85
C LEU A 176 2.38 -3.13 -15.05
N LEU A 177 2.16 -4.39 -15.42
CA LEU A 177 1.03 -4.84 -16.24
C LEU A 177 -0.08 -5.31 -15.28
N GLN A 178 -1.30 -4.84 -15.48
CA GLN A 178 -2.49 -5.53 -15.00
C GLN A 178 -3.03 -6.38 -16.15
N GLY A 179 -3.58 -7.56 -15.85
CA GLY A 179 -4.53 -8.21 -16.73
C GLY A 179 -5.66 -8.88 -15.98
N VAL A 180 -6.72 -9.20 -16.73
CA VAL A 180 -7.86 -10.00 -16.25
C VAL A 180 -7.69 -11.43 -16.75
N ASP A 181 -7.72 -12.42 -15.85
CA ASP A 181 -7.61 -13.83 -16.23
C ASP A 181 -8.95 -14.43 -16.71
N ARG A 182 -8.91 -15.67 -17.22
CA ARG A 182 -10.10 -16.39 -17.72
C ARG A 182 -11.17 -16.72 -16.65
N THR A 183 -10.91 -16.46 -15.38
CA THR A 183 -11.90 -16.56 -14.29
C THR A 183 -12.55 -15.21 -13.94
N GLY A 184 -12.05 -14.11 -14.53
CA GLY A 184 -12.38 -12.75 -14.15
C GLY A 184 -11.59 -12.25 -12.94
N GLY A 185 -10.45 -12.87 -12.60
CA GLY A 185 -9.55 -12.41 -11.54
C GLY A 185 -8.56 -11.37 -12.07
N GLU A 186 -8.28 -10.33 -11.28
CA GLU A 186 -7.21 -9.38 -11.61
C GLU A 186 -5.85 -9.93 -11.17
N VAL A 187 -4.93 -9.99 -12.13
CA VAL A 187 -3.55 -10.42 -11.93
C VAL A 187 -2.63 -9.23 -12.17
N TYR A 188 -1.81 -8.92 -11.16
CA TYR A 188 -0.78 -7.90 -11.25
C TYR A 188 0.55 -8.57 -11.57
N LEU A 189 1.13 -8.21 -12.71
CA LEU A 189 2.38 -8.77 -13.20
C LEU A 189 3.40 -7.65 -13.33
N ARG A 190 4.58 -7.90 -12.80
CA ARG A 190 5.77 -7.12 -13.12
C ARG A 190 6.38 -7.70 -14.38
N VAL A 191 6.64 -6.86 -15.38
CA VAL A 191 7.26 -7.25 -16.65
C VAL A 191 8.52 -6.42 -16.91
N ARG A 192 9.58 -7.06 -17.40
CA ARG A 192 10.86 -6.41 -17.72
C ARG A 192 11.06 -6.25 -19.24
N PRO A 193 11.86 -5.27 -19.71
CA PRO A 193 12.22 -5.10 -21.12
C PRO A 193 13.05 -6.22 -21.77
N ASP A 194 13.22 -7.37 -21.08
CA ASP A 194 13.80 -8.61 -21.58
C ASP A 194 12.78 -9.76 -21.70
N GLY A 195 11.51 -9.53 -21.30
CA GLY A 195 10.44 -10.54 -21.29
C GLY A 195 10.23 -11.23 -19.94
N THR A 196 11.09 -11.01 -18.94
CA THR A 196 10.93 -11.63 -17.61
C THR A 196 9.64 -11.14 -16.94
N THR A 197 8.77 -12.06 -16.55
CA THR A 197 7.53 -11.79 -15.80
C THR A 197 7.64 -12.30 -14.36
N SER A 198 6.99 -11.61 -13.41
CA SER A 198 6.81 -12.13 -12.04
C SER A 198 5.51 -11.61 -11.43
N PRO A 199 4.73 -12.42 -10.69
CA PRO A 199 3.53 -11.95 -10.02
C PRO A 199 3.86 -10.89 -8.96
N VAL A 200 2.98 -9.90 -8.85
CA VAL A 200 2.98 -8.85 -7.82
C VAL A 200 1.86 -9.09 -6.81
N GLY A 201 0.77 -9.72 -7.25
CA GLY A 201 -0.38 -10.08 -6.42
C GLY A 201 -1.65 -10.24 -7.26
N THR A 202 -2.78 -10.42 -6.59
CA THR A 202 -4.11 -10.38 -7.19
C THR A 202 -5.00 -9.36 -6.46
N ALA A 203 -6.10 -8.97 -7.10
CA ALA A 203 -7.17 -8.20 -6.46
C ALA A 203 -8.54 -8.74 -6.87
N THR A 204 -9.56 -8.42 -6.08
CA THR A 204 -10.95 -8.82 -6.36
C THR A 204 -11.55 -7.86 -7.39
N HIS A 205 -11.59 -8.29 -8.64
CA HIS A 205 -12.12 -7.53 -9.80
C HIS A 205 -13.58 -7.07 -9.65
N ALA A 206 -14.35 -7.73 -8.76
CA ALA A 206 -15.77 -7.50 -8.58
C ALA A 206 -16.11 -7.18 -7.12
N ARG A 207 -16.62 -5.96 -6.87
CA ARG A 207 -17.31 -5.63 -5.61
C ARG A 207 -18.81 -5.90 -5.74
N ARG A 208 -19.47 -6.10 -4.60
CA ARG A 208 -20.94 -5.97 -4.48
C ARG A 208 -21.26 -4.85 -3.49
N ASP A 209 -22.30 -4.10 -3.78
CA ASP A 209 -22.86 -3.11 -2.86
C ASP A 209 -23.82 -3.74 -1.83
N ARG A 210 -24.44 -2.89 -0.99
CA ARG A 210 -25.44 -3.30 0.00
C ARG A 210 -26.71 -3.90 -0.63
N GLN A 211 -26.94 -3.62 -1.92
CA GLN A 211 -28.07 -4.07 -2.74
C GLN A 211 -27.74 -5.35 -3.53
N GLY A 212 -26.50 -5.86 -3.46
CA GLY A 212 -26.02 -7.05 -4.14
C GLY A 212 -25.67 -6.87 -5.63
N ARG A 213 -25.74 -5.63 -6.17
CA ARG A 213 -25.32 -5.29 -7.54
C ARG A 213 -23.82 -5.51 -7.67
N THR A 214 -23.37 -6.15 -8.75
CA THR A 214 -21.94 -6.31 -9.03
C THR A 214 -21.42 -5.05 -9.71
N PHE A 215 -20.33 -4.52 -9.18
CA PHE A 215 -19.53 -3.45 -9.78
C PHE A 215 -18.29 -4.09 -10.39
N LEU A 216 -17.99 -3.78 -11.66
CA LEU A 216 -16.71 -4.13 -12.26
C LEU A 216 -15.69 -3.05 -11.92
N ARG A 217 -14.44 -3.48 -11.78
CA ARG A 217 -13.31 -2.61 -11.49
C ARG A 217 -12.57 -2.26 -12.78
N GLU A 218 -12.39 -0.97 -13.00
CA GLU A 218 -11.61 -0.37 -14.08
C GLU A 218 -10.41 0.34 -13.44
N LEU A 219 -9.21 0.20 -14.00
CA LEU A 219 -8.05 0.94 -13.48
C LEU A 219 -7.94 2.29 -14.16
N VAL A 220 -7.91 3.34 -13.34
CA VAL A 220 -7.94 4.74 -13.79
C VAL A 220 -6.51 5.26 -13.98
N ASP A 221 -5.63 5.03 -13.00
CA ASP A 221 -4.27 5.55 -12.98
C ASP A 221 -3.34 4.70 -12.08
N ALA A 222 -2.02 4.87 -12.21
CA ALA A 222 -1.05 4.32 -11.27
C ALA A 222 0.25 5.14 -11.16
N ALA A 223 0.66 5.40 -9.92
CA ALA A 223 1.95 5.98 -9.58
C ALA A 223 2.97 4.88 -9.25
N VAL A 224 4.24 5.20 -9.36
CA VAL A 224 5.36 4.31 -9.05
C VAL A 224 6.45 5.05 -8.29
N ALA A 225 7.03 4.38 -7.30
CA ALA A 225 8.21 4.83 -6.56
C ALA A 225 9.17 3.65 -6.36
N THR A 226 10.30 3.92 -5.71
CA THR A 226 11.31 2.92 -5.36
C THR A 226 11.65 3.08 -3.89
N ASP A 227 11.69 1.97 -3.15
CA ASP A 227 12.11 1.97 -1.74
C ASP A 227 13.65 2.01 -1.58
N GLN A 228 14.11 2.06 -0.33
CA GLN A 228 15.52 2.26 0.01
C GLN A 228 16.44 1.13 -0.45
N ASP A 229 15.88 -0.08 -0.54
CA ASP A 229 16.57 -1.30 -0.97
C ASP A 229 16.58 -1.42 -2.50
N GLY A 230 15.89 -0.53 -3.21
CA GLY A 230 15.75 -0.52 -4.66
C GLY A 230 14.54 -1.29 -5.18
N ASN A 231 13.58 -1.69 -4.33
CA ASN A 231 12.38 -2.37 -4.78
C ASN A 231 11.36 -1.36 -5.32
N THR A 232 10.73 -1.69 -6.44
CA THR A 232 9.61 -0.90 -6.96
C THR A 232 8.37 -1.02 -6.07
N VAL A 233 7.70 0.09 -5.79
CA VAL A 233 6.41 0.19 -5.10
C VAL A 233 5.42 0.88 -6.02
N TYR A 234 4.28 0.23 -6.31
CA TYR A 234 3.24 0.80 -7.15
C TYR A 234 2.03 1.21 -6.30
N ALA A 235 1.53 2.43 -6.52
CA ALA A 235 0.20 2.84 -6.06
C ALA A 235 -0.75 2.78 -7.24
N VAL A 236 -1.89 2.10 -7.08
CA VAL A 236 -2.75 1.73 -8.20
C VAL A 236 -4.19 2.11 -7.88
N VAL A 237 -4.85 2.80 -8.82
CA VAL A 237 -6.21 3.33 -8.65
C VAL A 237 -7.21 2.43 -9.36
N GLY A 238 -8.06 1.75 -8.59
CA GLY A 238 -9.21 1.02 -9.11
C GLY A 238 -10.50 1.81 -8.92
N GLY A 239 -11.11 2.26 -10.00
CA GLY A 239 -12.48 2.77 -10.01
C GLY A 239 -13.48 1.62 -10.11
N PHE A 240 -14.56 1.67 -9.33
CA PHE A 240 -15.69 0.75 -9.46
C PHE A 240 -16.85 1.49 -10.13
N GLN A 241 -17.13 1.14 -11.38
CA GLN A 241 -18.28 1.69 -12.10
C GLN A 241 -19.54 0.89 -11.76
N ALA A 242 -20.60 1.59 -11.36
CA ALA A 242 -21.92 1.00 -11.18
C ALA A 242 -22.53 0.53 -12.52
N PRO A 243 -23.53 -0.38 -12.50
CA PRO A 243 -24.32 -0.70 -13.68
C PRO A 243 -24.90 0.55 -14.37
N GLN A 244 -24.90 0.54 -15.71
CA GLN A 244 -25.27 1.67 -16.56
C GLN A 244 -26.52 2.43 -16.08
N GLY A 245 -26.36 3.75 -15.90
CA GLY A 245 -27.44 4.65 -15.44
C GLY A 245 -27.41 4.99 -13.95
N SER A 246 -26.51 4.39 -13.16
CA SER A 246 -26.13 4.94 -11.85
C SER A 246 -24.91 5.86 -11.99
N CYS A 247 -24.83 6.85 -11.09
CA CYS A 247 -23.71 7.77 -10.90
C CYS A 247 -22.84 7.38 -9.69
N GLU A 248 -23.16 6.28 -9.00
CA GLU A 248 -22.33 5.72 -7.92
C GLU A 248 -20.99 5.22 -8.49
N HIS A 249 -19.93 6.02 -8.38
CA HIS A 249 -18.55 5.55 -8.54
C HIS A 249 -17.85 5.55 -7.19
N ALA A 250 -17.09 4.50 -6.91
CA ALA A 250 -16.19 4.44 -5.78
C ALA A 250 -14.76 4.21 -6.27
N ALA A 251 -13.82 5.05 -5.83
CA ALA A 251 -12.40 4.83 -6.04
C ALA A 251 -11.80 4.02 -4.88
N GLU A 252 -10.90 3.10 -5.20
CA GLU A 252 -9.90 2.53 -4.29
C GLU A 252 -8.52 2.97 -4.75
N VAL A 253 -7.62 3.27 -3.80
CA VAL A 253 -6.18 3.19 -4.05
C VAL A 253 -5.61 2.04 -3.25
N PHE A 254 -4.73 1.25 -3.86
CA PHE A 254 -4.05 0.14 -3.20
C PHE A 254 -2.58 0.10 -3.61
N MET A 255 -1.76 -0.39 -2.69
CA MET A 255 -0.33 -0.53 -2.88
C MET A 255 -0.02 -1.94 -3.34
N ALA A 256 0.68 -2.08 -4.46
CA ALA A 256 1.18 -3.34 -4.96
C ALA A 256 2.68 -3.42 -4.72
N LEU A 257 3.13 -4.50 -4.05
CA LEU A 257 4.48 -4.64 -3.50
C LEU A 257 5.21 -5.84 -4.14
N PRO A 258 5.80 -5.68 -5.34
CA PRO A 258 6.47 -6.75 -6.09
C PRO A 258 7.50 -7.58 -5.30
N SER A 259 8.26 -6.94 -4.41
CA SER A 259 9.26 -7.61 -3.56
C SER A 259 8.63 -8.55 -2.51
N ARG A 260 7.34 -8.38 -2.21
CA ARG A 260 6.58 -9.14 -1.19
C ARG A 260 5.43 -9.96 -1.80
N GLN A 261 5.20 -9.86 -3.10
CA GLN A 261 4.07 -10.47 -3.83
C GLN A 261 2.70 -10.18 -3.17
N SER A 262 2.55 -8.98 -2.59
CA SER A 262 1.40 -8.59 -1.77
C SER A 262 0.72 -7.32 -2.26
N THR A 263 -0.57 -7.19 -1.92
CA THR A 263 -1.36 -5.97 -2.08
C THR A 263 -1.88 -5.47 -0.73
N VAL A 264 -1.86 -4.15 -0.53
CA VAL A 264 -2.32 -3.46 0.69
C VAL A 264 -3.35 -2.40 0.29
N PRO A 265 -4.63 -2.53 0.68
CA PRO A 265 -5.64 -1.51 0.39
C PRO A 265 -5.48 -0.31 1.34
N THR A 266 -5.67 0.89 0.81
CA THR A 266 -5.59 2.14 1.58
C THR A 266 -6.97 2.67 1.98
N ASP A 267 -7.05 3.36 3.12
CA ASP A 267 -8.29 3.93 3.65
C ASP A 267 -8.60 5.29 3.02
N LEU A 268 -9.31 5.26 1.89
CA LEU A 268 -9.86 6.44 1.20
C LEU A 268 -11.23 6.86 1.74
N SER A 269 -11.74 6.24 2.83
CA SER A 269 -13.13 6.41 3.29
C SER A 269 -13.53 7.83 3.67
N LEU A 270 -12.56 8.71 3.98
CA LEU A 270 -12.82 10.13 4.20
C LEU A 270 -13.06 10.91 2.90
N ALA A 271 -12.44 10.52 1.78
CA ALA A 271 -12.65 11.14 0.48
C ALA A 271 -13.87 10.57 -0.25
N THR A 272 -14.17 9.29 0.01
CA THR A 272 -15.41 8.58 -0.35
C THR A 272 -16.36 8.51 0.86
N PRO A 273 -16.91 9.63 1.39
CA PRO A 273 -17.77 9.60 2.58
C PRO A 273 -19.02 8.78 2.29
N VAL A 274 -19.02 7.52 2.74
CA VAL A 274 -20.08 6.54 2.46
C VAL A 274 -21.39 7.11 2.98
N PRO A 275 -22.36 7.48 2.12
CA PRO A 275 -23.51 8.25 2.57
C PRO A 275 -24.32 7.46 3.60
N ASP A 276 -24.45 8.03 4.79
CA ASP A 276 -25.51 7.64 5.70
C ASP A 276 -26.78 8.37 5.21
N VAL A 277 -27.54 7.61 4.41
CA VAL A 277 -28.84 7.92 3.77
C VAL A 277 -28.91 9.00 2.66
N ASP A 278 -29.71 8.66 1.65
CA ASP A 278 -30.42 9.48 0.65
C ASP A 278 -29.66 10.38 -0.36
N ALA A 279 -28.39 10.74 -0.16
CA ALA A 279 -27.60 11.43 -1.19
C ALA A 279 -26.67 10.45 -1.92
N ALA A 280 -26.94 10.15 -3.20
CA ALA A 280 -26.00 9.40 -4.03
C ALA A 280 -24.81 10.29 -4.42
N THR A 281 -23.59 9.76 -4.25
CA THR A 281 -22.33 10.45 -4.52
C THR A 281 -21.44 9.63 -5.46
N SER A 282 -20.73 10.33 -6.33
CA SER A 282 -19.63 9.80 -7.12
C SER A 282 -18.31 10.18 -6.45
N THR A 283 -17.30 9.32 -6.52
CA THR A 283 -15.93 9.67 -6.18
C THR A 283 -14.96 9.02 -7.15
N THR A 284 -14.18 9.86 -7.84
CA THR A 284 -13.19 9.49 -8.85
C THR A 284 -11.83 10.07 -8.44
N VAL A 285 -10.80 9.24 -8.41
CA VAL A 285 -9.40 9.74 -8.34
C VAL A 285 -9.00 10.10 -9.77
N LEU A 286 -8.75 11.38 -10.04
CA LEU A 286 -8.41 11.93 -11.35
C LEU A 286 -6.95 11.63 -11.73
N SER A 287 -6.04 11.70 -10.75
CA SER A 287 -4.65 11.25 -10.90
C SER A 287 -4.06 10.86 -9.56
N VAL A 288 -3.01 10.04 -9.58
CA VAL A 288 -2.20 9.66 -8.42
C VAL A 288 -0.71 9.87 -8.73
N TRP A 289 0.07 10.37 -7.77
CA TRP A 289 1.51 10.56 -7.94
C TRP A 289 2.27 10.39 -6.62
N TRP A 290 3.56 10.09 -6.73
CA TRP A 290 4.51 10.24 -5.63
C TRP A 290 5.23 11.57 -5.79
N ASP A 291 5.32 12.33 -4.71
CA ASP A 291 5.96 13.65 -4.72
C ASP A 291 7.35 13.66 -4.03
N HIS A 292 8.10 14.76 -4.14
CA HIS A 292 9.44 14.88 -3.55
C HIS A 292 9.47 14.93 -2.00
N ASP A 293 8.32 14.91 -1.33
CA ASP A 293 8.21 14.76 0.13
C ASP A 293 8.07 13.30 0.60
N ASP A 294 8.17 12.35 -0.33
CA ASP A 294 8.00 10.89 -0.17
C ASP A 294 6.57 10.41 0.02
N ARG A 295 5.58 11.30 -0.14
CA ARG A 295 4.19 10.99 0.14
C ARG A 295 3.44 10.67 -1.15
N LEU A 296 2.50 9.73 -1.03
CA LEU A 296 1.58 9.42 -2.11
C LEU A 296 0.43 10.43 -2.09
N ARG A 297 0.20 11.08 -3.22
CA ARG A 297 -0.79 12.14 -3.40
C ARG A 297 -1.81 11.75 -4.46
N ALA A 298 -3.03 12.23 -4.33
CA ALA A 298 -4.11 12.00 -5.27
C ALA A 298 -4.98 13.24 -5.45
N ALA A 299 -5.37 13.52 -6.69
CA ALA A 299 -6.41 14.47 -7.02
C ALA A 299 -7.74 13.73 -6.99
N VAL A 300 -8.64 14.10 -6.08
CA VAL A 300 -9.95 13.47 -5.93
C VAL A 300 -11.02 14.43 -6.43
N LEU A 301 -11.89 13.95 -7.30
CA LEU A 301 -13.20 14.54 -7.56
C LEU A 301 -14.24 13.75 -6.76
N ALA A 302 -14.99 14.43 -5.90
CA ALA A 302 -16.30 13.98 -5.47
C ALA A 302 -17.37 14.78 -6.23
N SER A 303 -18.51 14.16 -6.54
CA SER A 303 -19.66 14.91 -7.07
C SER A 303 -20.99 14.35 -6.56
N LEU A 304 -21.99 15.21 -6.50
CA LEU A 304 -23.36 14.82 -6.17
C LEU A 304 -24.03 14.23 -7.41
N CYS A 305 -24.79 13.15 -7.23
CA CYS A 305 -25.58 12.54 -8.30
C CYS A 305 -26.94 13.23 -8.47
N ASP A 306 -26.92 14.56 -8.52
CA ASP A 306 -28.08 15.45 -8.67
C ASP A 306 -28.46 15.73 -10.14
N GLY A 307 -27.62 15.31 -11.09
CA GLY A 307 -27.78 15.61 -12.52
C GLY A 307 -27.41 17.04 -12.90
N GLN A 308 -26.81 17.81 -12.00
CA GLN A 308 -26.14 19.09 -12.27
C GLN A 308 -24.60 18.93 -12.26
N GLY A 309 -24.09 17.86 -11.65
CA GLY A 309 -22.64 17.58 -11.59
C GLY A 309 -21.95 18.35 -10.48
N THR A 310 -22.69 18.78 -9.45
CA THR A 310 -22.20 19.61 -8.35
C THR A 310 -20.97 18.98 -7.69
N VAL A 311 -19.85 19.70 -7.67
CA VAL A 311 -18.60 19.27 -7.05
C VAL A 311 -18.79 19.13 -5.53
N GLY A 312 -18.46 17.96 -5.00
CA GLY A 312 -18.60 17.63 -3.58
C GLY A 312 -17.47 18.20 -2.72
N PRO A 313 -17.70 18.42 -1.41
CA PRO A 313 -16.73 19.10 -0.53
C PRO A 313 -15.45 18.29 -0.26
N THR A 314 -15.46 16.97 -0.51
CA THR A 314 -14.27 16.11 -0.43
C THR A 314 -13.41 16.13 -1.70
N SER A 315 -13.69 17.03 -2.64
CA SER A 315 -12.85 17.21 -3.84
C SER A 315 -11.59 18.05 -3.55
N GLY A 316 -10.56 17.84 -4.34
CA GLY A 316 -9.27 18.54 -4.24
C GLY A 316 -8.11 17.59 -4.03
N GLU A 317 -7.05 18.05 -3.37
CA GLU A 317 -5.83 17.27 -3.16
C GLU A 317 -5.84 16.50 -1.84
N TRP A 318 -5.51 15.21 -1.92
CA TRP A 318 -5.42 14.28 -0.80
C TRP A 318 -4.02 13.67 -0.74
N VAL A 319 -3.56 13.35 0.47
CA VAL A 319 -2.26 12.71 0.70
C VAL A 319 -2.42 11.54 1.67
N LEU A 320 -1.76 10.43 1.35
CA LEU A 320 -1.69 9.23 2.20
C LEU A 320 -0.79 9.49 3.42
N ASP A 321 -1.21 9.01 4.58
CA ASP A 321 -0.39 8.91 5.79
C ASP A 321 -0.89 7.77 6.67
N HIS A 322 0.01 6.90 7.15
CA HIS A 322 -0.31 5.75 8.00
C HIS A 322 -1.54 4.94 7.52
N ASN A 323 -1.52 4.54 6.25
CA ASN A 323 -2.60 3.90 5.47
C ASN A 323 -3.86 4.74 5.17
N LYS A 324 -3.94 5.99 5.65
CA LYS A 324 -5.15 6.80 5.61
C LYS A 324 -5.01 8.05 4.75
N TRP A 325 -5.99 8.32 3.90
CA TRP A 325 -6.00 9.54 3.10
C TRP A 325 -6.53 10.73 3.89
N THR A 326 -5.80 11.85 3.81
CA THR A 326 -6.16 13.14 4.43
C THR A 326 -6.16 14.24 3.38
N GLN A 327 -7.24 15.04 3.31
CA GLN A 327 -7.36 16.18 2.41
C GLN A 327 -6.35 17.26 2.84
N VAL A 328 -5.51 17.73 1.91
CA VAL A 328 -4.55 18.82 2.14
C VAL A 328 -4.97 20.12 1.45
N SER A 329 -5.82 20.03 0.42
CA SER A 329 -6.43 21.20 -0.22
C SER A 329 -7.87 20.93 -0.64
N THR A 330 -8.73 21.94 -0.50
CA THR A 330 -10.08 21.99 -1.08
C THR A 330 -10.10 22.71 -2.43
N ASP A 331 -8.97 23.26 -2.90
CA ASP A 331 -8.85 23.70 -4.28
C ASP A 331 -9.01 22.48 -5.18
N LEU A 332 -9.87 22.57 -6.20
CA LEU A 332 -9.98 21.51 -7.20
C LEU A 332 -8.73 21.55 -8.09
N THR A 333 -7.88 20.52 -7.99
CA THR A 333 -6.64 20.36 -8.77
C THR A 333 -6.74 19.14 -9.69
N LEU A 334 -6.08 19.16 -10.86
CA LEU A 334 -5.76 17.92 -11.60
C LEU A 334 -4.55 17.21 -10.95
N GLY A 335 -3.69 18.01 -10.32
CA GLY A 335 -2.59 17.60 -9.45
C GLY A 335 -1.55 18.70 -9.27
N SER A 336 -0.68 18.49 -8.29
CA SER A 336 0.54 19.25 -8.03
C SER A 336 1.77 18.40 -8.33
N ARG A 337 2.94 18.99 -8.56
CA ARG A 337 4.24 18.28 -8.54
C ARG A 337 5.28 19.20 -7.91
N SER A 338 5.89 18.78 -6.80
CA SER A 338 7.11 19.42 -6.32
C SER A 338 8.24 19.13 -7.31
N LEU A 339 9.12 20.12 -7.52
CA LEU A 339 10.27 20.06 -8.41
C LEU A 339 11.57 20.10 -7.61
N ARG A 340 12.68 19.61 -8.17
CA ARG A 340 13.95 19.41 -7.44
C ARG A 340 14.67 20.69 -7.00
N ASP A 341 14.22 21.87 -7.44
CA ASP A 341 14.67 23.17 -6.93
C ASP A 341 13.87 23.65 -5.68
N GLY A 342 12.83 22.91 -5.28
CA GLY A 342 11.91 23.27 -4.21
C GLY A 342 10.75 24.17 -4.65
N SER A 343 10.55 24.36 -5.96
CA SER A 343 9.31 24.92 -6.51
C SER A 343 8.22 23.86 -6.66
N GLU A 344 6.97 24.27 -6.83
CA GLU A 344 5.82 23.38 -7.02
C GLU A 344 5.01 23.83 -8.24
N VAL A 345 4.71 22.93 -9.17
CA VAL A 345 3.76 23.21 -10.26
C VAL A 345 2.38 22.70 -9.88
N VAL A 346 1.39 23.59 -9.85
CA VAL A 346 0.03 23.29 -9.40
C VAL A 346 -0.97 23.65 -10.48
N THR A 347 -1.83 22.70 -10.84
CA THR A 347 -3.04 22.95 -11.64
C THR A 347 -4.22 23.26 -10.72
N ARG A 348 -5.01 24.29 -11.03
CA ARG A 348 -6.29 24.58 -10.35
C ARG A 348 -7.38 24.89 -11.36
N PHE A 349 -8.57 24.33 -11.19
CA PHE A 349 -9.71 24.65 -12.05
C PHE A 349 -10.19 26.09 -11.84
N THR A 350 -10.46 26.78 -12.94
CA THR A 350 -10.84 28.21 -12.94
C THR A 350 -12.31 28.41 -13.31
N GLY A 351 -13.19 28.18 -12.34
CA GLY A 351 -14.63 28.43 -12.46
C GLY A 351 -15.49 27.24 -12.03
N GLU A 352 -16.73 27.23 -12.49
CA GLU A 352 -17.72 26.19 -12.18
C GLU A 352 -17.76 25.05 -13.21
N HIS A 353 -16.92 25.10 -14.26
CA HIS A 353 -16.98 24.23 -15.45
C HIS A 353 -15.62 23.57 -15.72
N TRP A 354 -15.63 22.46 -16.46
CA TRP A 354 -14.48 21.57 -16.68
C TRP A 354 -13.57 21.99 -17.85
N ASP A 355 -13.55 23.28 -18.19
CA ASP A 355 -12.92 23.85 -19.39
C ASP A 355 -11.37 24.00 -19.22
N GLY A 356 -10.74 22.99 -18.61
CA GLY A 356 -9.33 22.94 -18.24
C GLY A 356 -8.98 23.67 -16.93
N ALA A 357 -7.73 23.48 -16.50
CA ALA A 357 -7.17 24.13 -15.32
C ALA A 357 -6.17 25.23 -15.69
N ALA A 358 -6.04 26.25 -14.83
CA ALA A 358 -4.90 27.15 -14.84
C ALA A 358 -3.70 26.47 -14.16
N LEU A 359 -2.53 26.58 -14.77
CA LEU A 359 -1.26 26.06 -14.28
C LEU A 359 -0.39 27.22 -13.77
N ALA A 360 0.06 27.09 -12.53
CA ALA A 360 1.00 28.02 -11.91
C ALA A 360 2.25 27.29 -11.39
N LEU A 361 3.38 27.97 -11.45
CA LEU A 361 4.63 27.61 -10.79
C LEU A 361 4.75 28.43 -9.50
N GLU A 362 4.83 27.75 -8.36
CA GLU A 362 4.82 28.36 -7.03
C GLU A 362 6.20 28.21 -6.38
N ARG A 363 6.72 29.30 -5.82
CA ARG A 363 8.00 29.36 -5.11
C ARG A 363 7.79 30.03 -3.75
N GLY A 364 7.26 29.28 -2.80
CA GLY A 364 6.86 29.80 -1.49
C GLY A 364 5.63 30.70 -1.60
N SER A 365 5.82 32.02 -1.43
CA SER A 365 4.74 33.01 -1.62
C SER A 365 4.48 33.36 -3.08
N ASP A 366 5.48 33.18 -3.95
CA ASP A 366 5.50 33.79 -5.27
C ASP A 366 4.89 32.81 -6.28
N LYS A 367 3.98 33.29 -7.14
CA LYS A 367 3.22 32.46 -8.08
C LYS A 367 3.33 33.03 -9.49
N THR A 368 3.97 32.28 -10.39
CA THR A 368 4.04 32.59 -11.82
C THR A 368 2.97 31.81 -12.55
N HIS A 369 2.06 32.48 -13.28
CA HIS A 369 1.12 31.82 -14.18
C HIS A 369 1.86 31.31 -15.43
N ILE A 370 1.55 30.09 -15.87
CA ILE A 370 2.23 29.40 -16.97
C ILE A 370 1.28 29.19 -18.15
N ALA A 371 0.07 28.69 -17.89
CA ALA A 371 -0.91 28.34 -18.92
C ALA A 371 -2.33 28.26 -18.35
N ASP A 372 -3.32 28.34 -19.24
CA ASP A 372 -4.73 28.02 -18.99
C ASP A 372 -5.14 26.83 -19.88
N GLY A 373 -6.32 26.25 -19.64
CA GLY A 373 -6.82 25.12 -20.45
C GLY A 373 -6.05 23.81 -20.26
N VAL A 374 -5.33 23.66 -19.15
CA VAL A 374 -4.49 22.47 -18.90
C VAL A 374 -5.35 21.27 -18.52
N LEU A 375 -5.17 20.18 -19.26
CA LEU A 375 -5.88 18.90 -19.12
C LEU A 375 -5.05 17.84 -18.38
N SER A 376 -3.73 17.95 -18.40
CA SER A 376 -2.83 17.02 -17.72
C SER A 376 -1.51 17.67 -17.33
N LEU A 377 -0.94 17.22 -16.20
CA LEU A 377 0.35 17.64 -15.66
C LEU A 377 1.18 16.41 -15.31
N ALA A 378 2.42 16.35 -15.82
CA ALA A 378 3.36 15.27 -15.54
C ALA A 378 4.76 15.82 -15.26
N ALA A 379 5.51 15.13 -14.40
CA ALA A 379 6.90 15.41 -14.09
C ALA A 379 7.67 14.09 -13.90
N PRO A 380 9.01 14.07 -13.97
CA PRO A 380 9.79 12.85 -13.75
C PRO A 380 9.65 12.33 -12.32
N THR A 381 9.43 11.04 -12.15
CA THR A 381 9.32 10.37 -10.85
C THR A 381 10.52 10.69 -9.94
N PRO A 382 10.32 10.87 -8.62
CA PRO A 382 11.41 10.97 -7.65
C PRO A 382 12.33 9.72 -7.71
N ARG A 383 13.51 9.87 -8.34
CA ARG A 383 14.52 8.80 -8.51
C ARG A 383 14.90 8.06 -7.22
N ARG A 384 14.81 8.77 -6.10
CA ARG A 384 14.77 8.24 -4.75
C ARG A 384 13.83 9.13 -3.99
N THR A 385 12.80 8.54 -3.40
CA THR A 385 12.22 9.06 -2.18
C THR A 385 13.21 8.82 -1.02
N GLY A 386 13.06 9.51 0.10
CA GLY A 386 13.68 9.20 1.39
C GLY A 386 13.22 7.87 2.00
N SER A 387 12.23 7.21 1.39
CA SER A 387 12.07 5.75 1.21
C SER A 387 11.98 4.80 2.42
N GLU A 388 12.47 5.14 3.61
CA GLU A 388 11.91 4.59 4.87
C GLU A 388 10.41 4.97 4.92
N ARG A 389 10.14 6.26 4.67
CA ARG A 389 8.82 6.89 4.66
C ARG A 389 7.80 6.26 3.73
N VAL A 390 8.22 5.82 2.54
CA VAL A 390 7.31 5.21 1.54
C VAL A 390 6.54 4.03 2.13
N LEU A 391 7.15 3.25 3.04
CA LEU A 391 6.49 2.12 3.71
C LEU A 391 5.85 2.50 5.05
N GLU A 392 6.35 3.54 5.74
CA GLU A 392 5.75 4.07 6.97
C GLU A 392 4.39 4.72 6.70
N HIS A 393 4.25 5.48 5.61
CA HIS A 393 2.96 6.05 5.22
C HIS A 393 1.92 5.00 4.78
N LEU A 394 2.29 3.72 4.60
CA LEU A 394 1.34 2.66 4.23
C LEU A 394 0.65 1.97 5.41
N CYS A 395 1.15 2.13 6.65
CA CYS A 395 0.64 1.39 7.80
C CYS A 395 0.67 2.25 9.07
N ASP A 396 -0.36 2.16 9.92
CA ASP A 396 -0.23 2.57 11.31
C ASP A 396 0.88 1.71 11.96
N PRO A 397 1.85 2.28 12.71
CA PRO A 397 2.87 1.52 13.45
C PRO A 397 2.29 0.54 14.50
N ARG A 398 0.96 0.53 14.71
CA ARG A 398 0.22 -0.41 15.55
C ARG A 398 -0.57 -1.47 14.77
N ASP A 399 -0.72 -1.32 13.45
CA ASP A 399 -1.37 -2.34 12.62
C ASP A 399 -0.37 -3.45 12.26
N ALA A 400 -0.28 -4.44 13.14
CA ALA A 400 0.51 -5.65 12.97
C ALA A 400 0.23 -6.39 11.64
N VAL A 401 -0.99 -6.35 11.12
CA VAL A 401 -1.36 -7.05 9.87
C VAL A 401 -0.84 -6.28 8.66
N CYS A 402 -0.93 -4.95 8.68
CA CYS A 402 -0.34 -4.09 7.67
C CYS A 402 1.20 -4.16 7.70
N LEU A 403 1.81 -4.04 8.88
CA LEU A 403 3.27 -4.09 9.06
C LEU A 403 3.87 -5.43 8.59
N ALA A 404 3.19 -6.55 8.85
CA ALA A 404 3.57 -7.85 8.29
C ALA A 404 3.50 -7.87 6.75
N ARG A 405 2.45 -7.29 6.14
CA ARG A 405 2.32 -7.19 4.66
C ARG A 405 3.36 -6.28 4.02
N VAL A 406 3.77 -5.19 4.69
CA VAL A 406 4.87 -4.32 4.28
C VAL A 406 6.23 -4.76 4.82
N GLY A 407 6.32 -5.98 5.38
CA GLY A 407 7.57 -6.60 5.83
C GLY A 407 8.43 -5.69 6.70
N ARG A 408 7.83 -5.07 7.72
CA ARG A 408 8.57 -4.37 8.79
C ARG A 408 8.42 -5.13 10.11
N ASP A 409 9.46 -5.06 10.91
CA ASP A 409 9.42 -5.50 12.31
C ASP A 409 8.36 -4.69 13.06
N TYR A 410 7.51 -5.38 13.85
CA TYR A 410 6.35 -4.75 14.48
C TYR A 410 6.25 -5.02 15.98
N GLU A 411 5.84 -3.99 16.71
CA GLU A 411 5.62 -4.04 18.16
C GLU A 411 4.26 -4.69 18.43
N VAL A 412 4.27 -5.91 18.98
CA VAL A 412 3.07 -6.73 19.21
C VAL A 412 2.33 -6.35 20.51
N GLY A 413 2.85 -5.36 21.24
CA GLY A 413 2.35 -4.82 22.50
C GLY A 413 3.50 -4.56 23.48
N SER A 414 3.20 -4.00 24.65
CA SER A 414 4.20 -3.82 25.72
C SER A 414 3.65 -4.04 27.13
N THR A 415 4.56 -4.27 28.08
CA THR A 415 4.31 -4.37 29.53
C THR A 415 5.37 -3.56 30.29
N SER A 416 5.19 -3.36 31.59
CA SER A 416 6.15 -2.64 32.45
C SER A 416 6.49 -3.42 33.71
N GLY A 417 7.74 -3.29 34.15
CA GLY A 417 8.33 -3.97 35.30
C GLY A 417 9.80 -3.53 35.44
N ASP A 418 10.39 -3.67 36.61
CA ASP A 418 11.81 -3.35 36.85
C ASP A 418 12.67 -4.51 36.33
N PHE A 419 13.33 -4.39 35.18
CA PHE A 419 14.00 -5.54 34.53
C PHE A 419 15.49 -5.64 34.86
N ASP A 420 16.15 -4.55 35.27
CA ASP A 420 17.55 -4.59 35.74
C ASP A 420 17.76 -4.40 37.26
N GLY A 421 16.69 -4.14 38.02
CA GLY A 421 16.66 -4.14 39.48
C GLY A 421 17.09 -2.82 40.12
N ASP A 422 16.85 -1.69 39.45
CA ASP A 422 17.24 -0.36 39.94
C ASP A 422 16.20 0.30 40.89
N GLY A 423 15.01 -0.28 40.98
CA GLY A 423 13.84 0.22 41.73
C GLY A 423 12.81 0.96 40.87
N THR A 424 13.05 1.11 39.56
CA THR A 424 12.19 1.86 38.63
C THR A 424 11.54 0.95 37.59
N PRO A 425 10.25 1.14 37.24
CA PRO A 425 9.64 0.37 36.16
C PRO A 425 10.21 0.74 34.78
N ASP A 426 10.77 -0.25 34.10
CA ASP A 426 11.13 -0.21 32.69
C ASP A 426 9.93 -0.55 31.79
N GLN A 427 10.11 -0.53 30.47
CA GLN A 427 9.13 -1.01 29.49
C GLN A 427 9.72 -2.15 28.64
N ALA A 428 8.99 -3.26 28.53
CA ALA A 428 9.33 -4.36 27.62
C ALA A 428 8.29 -4.47 26.50
N THR A 429 8.77 -4.56 25.27
CA THR A 429 7.96 -4.60 24.04
C THR A 429 8.34 -5.81 23.20
N ILE A 430 7.38 -6.67 22.86
CA ILE A 430 7.63 -7.81 21.96
C ILE A 430 7.71 -7.27 20.55
N VAL A 431 8.80 -7.59 19.85
CA VAL A 431 9.04 -7.23 18.45
C VAL A 431 9.17 -8.51 17.63
N ARG A 432 8.21 -8.73 16.72
CA ARG A 432 8.31 -9.80 15.72
C ARG A 432 8.96 -9.24 14.46
N ASN A 433 9.95 -9.96 13.92
CA ASN A 433 10.68 -9.56 12.73
C ASN A 433 10.17 -10.21 11.44
N GLN A 434 10.68 -9.72 10.31
CA GLN A 434 10.38 -10.21 8.95
C GLN A 434 10.44 -11.75 8.76
N ALA A 435 11.27 -12.45 9.54
CA ALA A 435 11.45 -13.90 9.44
C ALA A 435 10.55 -14.70 10.42
N ASN A 436 9.50 -14.07 10.97
CA ASN A 436 8.70 -14.55 12.10
C ASN A 436 9.53 -14.83 13.39
N GLY A 437 10.80 -14.44 13.43
CA GLY A 437 11.60 -14.47 14.65
C GLY A 437 11.07 -13.47 15.66
N THR A 438 10.94 -13.87 16.92
CA THR A 438 10.42 -12.99 17.97
C THR A 438 11.51 -12.59 18.97
N SER A 439 11.51 -11.32 19.33
CA SER A 439 12.44 -10.68 20.26
C SER A 439 11.68 -9.79 21.24
N VAL A 440 12.35 -9.34 22.28
CA VAL A 440 11.85 -8.32 23.20
C VAL A 440 12.81 -7.15 23.20
N LYS A 441 12.29 -5.96 22.89
CA LYS A 441 12.94 -4.67 23.07
C LYS A 441 12.64 -4.19 24.50
N ILE A 442 13.64 -4.18 25.36
CA ILE A 442 13.55 -3.59 26.70
C ILE A 442 14.05 -2.15 26.60
N THR A 443 13.26 -1.20 27.12
CA THR A 443 13.59 0.22 27.21
C THR A 443 13.62 0.58 28.68
N PHE A 444 14.82 0.86 29.19
CA PHE A 444 15.08 1.08 30.60
C PHE A 444 14.68 2.51 31.01
N ALA A 445 14.34 2.72 32.27
CA ALA A 445 13.92 4.04 32.79
C ALA A 445 14.94 5.16 32.51
N GLY A 446 16.24 4.83 32.45
CA GLY A 446 17.32 5.75 32.04
C GLY A 446 17.42 6.06 30.54
N GLY A 447 16.50 5.58 29.69
CA GLY A 447 16.46 5.84 28.25
C GLY A 447 17.36 4.96 27.37
N ARG A 448 18.12 4.02 27.97
CA ARG A 448 18.80 2.93 27.25
C ARG A 448 17.75 1.98 26.68
N SER A 449 17.98 1.38 25.51
CA SER A 449 17.17 0.26 25.03
C SER A 449 18.00 -0.82 24.36
N GLU A 450 17.57 -2.08 24.51
CA GLU A 450 18.22 -3.27 23.98
C GLU A 450 17.17 -4.25 23.42
N THR A 451 17.44 -4.80 22.22
CA THR A 451 16.57 -5.81 21.60
C THR A 451 17.20 -7.19 21.74
N VAL A 452 16.48 -8.10 22.39
CA VAL A 452 16.97 -9.41 22.84
C VAL A 452 16.11 -10.51 22.23
N ALA A 453 16.72 -11.47 21.53
CA ALA A 453 15.99 -12.61 20.99
C ALA A 453 15.45 -13.53 22.10
N LEU A 454 14.22 -14.03 21.95
CA LEU A 454 13.71 -15.09 22.83
C LEU A 454 14.38 -16.43 22.50
N THR A 455 14.63 -17.25 23.52
CA THR A 455 15.22 -18.59 23.36
C THR A 455 14.22 -19.68 22.96
N GLU A 456 12.95 -19.31 22.81
CA GLU A 456 11.80 -20.19 22.53
C GLU A 456 11.01 -19.60 21.36
N THR A 457 10.46 -20.46 20.50
CA THR A 457 9.57 -20.04 19.40
C THR A 457 8.17 -19.74 19.94
N ILE A 458 7.58 -18.62 19.53
CA ILE A 458 6.15 -18.35 19.74
C ILE A 458 5.36 -18.84 18.52
N GLU A 459 4.31 -19.63 18.74
CA GLU A 459 3.40 -20.07 17.68
C GLU A 459 2.67 -18.89 17.00
N GLU A 460 2.07 -19.14 15.84
CA GLU A 460 1.32 -18.12 15.11
C GLU A 460 -0.12 -17.98 15.65
N GLY A 461 -0.62 -16.74 15.77
CA GLY A 461 -1.97 -16.45 16.29
C GLY A 461 -2.13 -16.45 17.82
N VAL A 462 -1.05 -16.66 18.60
CA VAL A 462 -1.09 -16.62 20.07
C VAL A 462 -1.35 -15.18 20.57
N PRO A 463 -2.23 -14.96 21.57
CA PRO A 463 -2.41 -13.65 22.21
C PRO A 463 -1.08 -13.12 22.78
N HIS A 464 -0.89 -11.82 22.73
CA HIS A 464 0.47 -11.28 22.53
C HIS A 464 1.29 -11.06 23.80
N TRP A 465 0.67 -11.10 24.98
CA TRP A 465 1.34 -10.85 26.27
C TRP A 465 0.67 -11.60 27.43
N ALA A 466 1.46 -11.87 28.48
CA ALA A 466 0.97 -12.29 29.80
C ALA A 466 1.54 -11.44 30.96
N GLY A 467 2.10 -10.27 30.64
CA GLY A 467 2.54 -9.25 31.61
C GLY A 467 3.96 -9.43 32.15
N ALA A 468 4.28 -8.70 33.22
CA ALA A 468 5.55 -8.80 33.94
C ALA A 468 5.33 -8.70 35.45
N THR A 469 6.10 -9.46 36.23
CA THR A 469 6.06 -9.41 37.70
C THR A 469 7.33 -10.05 38.27
N ASP A 470 7.84 -9.55 39.40
CA ASP A 470 8.94 -10.19 40.14
C ASP A 470 8.38 -11.42 40.87
N VAL A 471 8.74 -12.61 40.37
CA VAL A 471 8.35 -13.93 40.89
C VAL A 471 9.48 -14.52 41.73
N THR A 472 10.74 -14.32 41.34
CA THR A 472 11.89 -14.92 42.03
C THR A 472 12.27 -14.22 43.34
N GLY A 473 11.83 -12.98 43.55
CA GLY A 473 12.18 -12.18 44.74
C GLY A 473 13.61 -11.64 44.73
N ASP A 474 14.30 -11.66 43.58
CA ASP A 474 15.64 -11.06 43.43
C ASP A 474 15.59 -9.53 43.25
N GLY A 475 14.39 -8.97 43.10
CA GLY A 475 14.12 -7.55 42.85
C GLY A 475 13.84 -7.22 41.38
N ARG A 476 13.89 -8.20 40.48
CA ARG A 476 13.66 -8.02 39.04
C ARG A 476 12.36 -8.68 38.60
N ALA A 477 11.65 -8.01 37.71
CA ALA A 477 10.46 -8.55 37.08
C ALA A 477 10.83 -9.61 36.04
N GLU A 478 10.16 -10.76 36.09
CA GLU A 478 10.16 -11.72 35.00
C GLU A 478 9.02 -11.44 34.01
N LEU A 479 9.31 -11.66 32.72
CA LEU A 479 8.36 -11.55 31.63
C LEU A 479 7.56 -12.84 31.49
N LEU A 480 6.24 -12.71 31.53
CA LEU A 480 5.28 -13.76 31.19
C LEU A 480 4.93 -13.60 29.70
N VAL A 481 5.48 -14.50 28.87
CA VAL A 481 5.36 -14.47 27.41
C VAL A 481 4.57 -15.68 26.92
N PRO A 482 3.42 -15.49 26.24
CA PRO A 482 2.71 -16.56 25.57
C PRO A 482 3.57 -17.21 24.48
N LEU A 483 3.70 -18.54 24.52
CA LEU A 483 4.52 -19.33 23.58
C LEU A 483 3.69 -20.14 22.59
N GLY A 484 2.47 -20.52 22.94
CA GLY A 484 1.66 -21.40 22.11
C GLY A 484 0.24 -21.61 22.61
N THR A 485 -0.53 -22.42 21.90
CA THR A 485 -1.89 -22.81 22.27
C THR A 485 -2.01 -24.33 22.49
N LYS A 486 -2.95 -24.71 23.34
CA LYS A 486 -3.39 -26.10 23.58
C LYS A 486 -4.91 -26.10 23.62
N ALA A 487 -5.52 -27.29 23.53
CA ALA A 487 -6.97 -27.46 23.47
C ALA A 487 -7.77 -26.73 24.57
N ASN A 488 -7.16 -26.51 25.75
CA ASN A 488 -7.79 -25.92 26.93
C ASN A 488 -7.15 -24.58 27.39
N GLY A 489 -6.26 -23.97 26.60
CA GLY A 489 -5.62 -22.69 26.97
C GLY A 489 -4.33 -22.33 26.25
N VAL A 490 -3.68 -21.27 26.73
CA VAL A 490 -2.43 -20.70 26.21
C VAL A 490 -1.25 -21.17 27.06
N VAL A 491 -0.16 -21.61 26.43
CA VAL A 491 1.10 -21.97 27.09
C VAL A 491 1.91 -20.70 27.34
N LEU A 492 2.35 -20.47 28.58
CA LEU A 492 3.23 -19.37 28.94
C LEU A 492 4.68 -19.85 29.17
N GLY A 493 5.63 -19.00 28.82
CA GLY A 493 7.02 -19.06 29.28
C GLY A 493 7.29 -17.92 30.26
N LEU A 494 8.11 -18.19 31.27
CA LEU A 494 8.58 -17.20 32.23
C LEU A 494 10.07 -16.92 31.95
N PHE A 495 10.42 -15.65 31.69
CA PHE A 495 11.76 -15.24 31.27
C PHE A 495 12.33 -14.14 32.17
N GLN A 496 13.57 -14.31 32.62
CA GLN A 496 14.33 -13.33 33.40
C GLN A 496 15.32 -12.61 32.48
N TYR A 497 15.49 -11.29 32.66
CA TYR A 497 16.55 -10.53 31.99
C TYR A 497 17.82 -10.52 32.83
N ALA A 498 18.92 -11.00 32.25
CA ALA A 498 20.25 -11.00 32.84
C ALA A 498 21.33 -10.92 31.76
N ASP A 499 22.40 -10.17 32.01
CA ASP A 499 23.59 -10.07 31.13
C ASP A 499 23.28 -9.82 29.63
N GLY A 500 22.31 -8.94 29.36
CA GLY A 500 21.88 -8.62 27.98
C GLY A 500 21.08 -9.72 27.29
N ARG A 501 20.50 -10.67 28.04
CA ARG A 501 19.81 -11.86 27.54
C ARG A 501 18.52 -12.14 28.29
N LEU A 502 17.56 -12.74 27.60
CA LEU A 502 16.35 -13.31 28.20
C LEU A 502 16.55 -14.81 28.34
N GLY A 503 16.77 -15.26 29.57
CA GLY A 503 16.83 -16.68 29.93
C GLY A 503 15.47 -17.14 30.45
N LYS A 504 15.05 -18.34 30.08
CA LYS A 504 13.90 -18.99 30.75
C LYS A 504 14.24 -19.25 32.21
N VAL A 505 13.35 -18.89 33.14
CA VAL A 505 13.55 -19.12 34.58
C VAL A 505 13.79 -20.61 34.83
N GLN A 506 14.86 -20.92 35.54
CA GLN A 506 15.22 -22.31 35.85
C GLN A 506 14.44 -22.80 37.07
N GLY A 507 14.04 -24.07 37.07
CA GLY A 507 13.30 -24.65 38.19
C GLY A 507 12.49 -25.88 37.80
N ASP A 508 11.54 -26.24 38.65
CA ASP A 508 10.59 -27.34 38.47
C ASP A 508 9.33 -26.89 37.69
N LEU A 509 9.21 -25.60 37.38
CA LEU A 509 8.08 -25.01 36.65
C LEU A 509 8.08 -25.45 35.18
N ALA A 510 7.40 -26.56 34.89
CA ALA A 510 7.01 -26.91 33.53
C ALA A 510 6.08 -25.83 32.94
N ALA A 511 6.27 -25.51 31.65
CA ALA A 511 5.61 -24.39 30.97
C ALA A 511 4.08 -24.34 31.23
N PRO A 512 3.61 -23.40 32.08
CA PRO A 512 2.23 -23.41 32.58
C PRO A 512 1.22 -23.10 31.48
N VAL A 513 -0.02 -23.54 31.69
CA VAL A 513 -1.15 -23.31 30.77
C VAL A 513 -2.17 -22.44 31.47
N VAL A 514 -2.72 -21.44 30.78
CA VAL A 514 -3.76 -20.54 31.30
C VAL A 514 -4.94 -20.44 30.35
N GLY A 515 -6.17 -20.42 30.88
CA GLY A 515 -7.41 -20.36 30.11
C GLY A 515 -8.48 -21.33 30.62
N ALA A 516 -9.55 -21.48 29.86
CA ALA A 516 -10.64 -22.41 30.14
C ALA A 516 -11.12 -23.12 28.87
N GLY A 517 -11.19 -24.44 28.93
CA GLY A 517 -11.95 -25.31 28.02
C GLY A 517 -13.17 -25.92 28.74
N ALA A 518 -14.03 -26.61 27.99
CA ALA A 518 -15.30 -27.14 28.52
C ALA A 518 -15.17 -28.20 29.64
N GLN A 519 -13.96 -28.69 29.93
CA GLN A 519 -13.68 -29.70 30.96
C GLN A 519 -12.48 -29.36 31.85
N GLU A 520 -11.76 -28.27 31.58
CA GLU A 520 -10.53 -27.90 32.28
C GLU A 520 -10.39 -26.36 32.35
N ALA A 521 -10.13 -25.84 33.54
CA ALA A 521 -9.72 -24.46 33.77
C ALA A 521 -8.29 -24.46 34.31
N SER A 522 -7.43 -23.55 33.86
CA SER A 522 -6.10 -23.37 34.41
C SER A 522 -5.66 -21.91 34.45
N GLY A 523 -4.77 -21.60 35.39
CA GLY A 523 -4.25 -20.26 35.59
C GLY A 523 -3.02 -20.21 36.48
N ILE A 524 -2.47 -19.01 36.61
CA ILE A 524 -1.33 -18.69 37.47
C ILE A 524 -1.77 -17.63 38.48
N GLN A 525 -1.34 -17.76 39.72
CA GLN A 525 -1.48 -16.71 40.74
C GLN A 525 -0.12 -16.44 41.38
N CYS A 526 0.27 -15.16 41.46
CA CYS A 526 1.48 -14.72 42.15
C CYS A 526 1.09 -14.10 43.49
N ARG A 527 1.72 -14.54 44.59
CA ARG A 527 1.44 -14.05 45.96
C ARG A 527 2.72 -13.84 46.75
N GLU A 528 2.58 -13.21 47.90
CA GLU A 528 3.59 -13.17 48.94
C GLU A 528 3.06 -13.95 50.16
N ASP A 529 3.61 -15.15 50.39
CA ASP A 529 3.27 -16.02 51.51
C ASP A 529 4.44 -15.96 52.53
N ASP A 530 4.16 -15.55 53.78
CA ASP A 530 5.15 -15.34 54.86
C ASP A 530 6.39 -14.49 54.48
N GLY A 531 6.22 -13.45 53.66
CA GLY A 531 7.29 -12.56 53.21
C GLY A 531 8.15 -13.12 52.07
N ARG A 532 7.75 -14.24 51.47
CA ARG A 532 8.40 -14.86 50.31
C ARG A 532 7.45 -14.85 49.11
N ARG A 533 7.96 -14.47 47.95
CA ARG A 533 7.19 -14.53 46.70
C ARG A 533 6.98 -15.99 46.28
N VAL A 534 5.75 -16.31 45.86
CA VAL A 534 5.34 -17.64 45.41
C VAL A 534 4.51 -17.55 44.14
N LEU A 535 4.70 -18.52 43.26
CA LEU A 535 3.88 -18.74 42.07
C LEU A 535 3.07 -20.01 42.26
N ARG A 536 1.75 -19.90 42.15
CA ARG A 536 0.81 -21.04 42.18
C ARG A 536 0.29 -21.29 40.77
N THR A 537 0.53 -22.47 40.21
CA THR A 537 -0.21 -22.94 39.03
C THR A 537 -1.44 -23.70 39.51
N ARG A 538 -2.63 -23.25 39.07
CA ARG A 538 -3.93 -23.81 39.45
C ARG A 538 -4.50 -24.52 38.23
N THR A 539 -4.90 -25.78 38.35
CA THR A 539 -5.55 -26.56 37.28
C THR A 539 -6.74 -27.31 37.85
N ALA A 540 -7.94 -26.94 37.43
CA ALA A 540 -9.19 -27.62 37.77
C ALA A 540 -9.67 -28.45 36.58
N HIS A 541 -9.83 -29.76 36.78
CA HIS A 541 -10.31 -30.70 35.76
C HIS A 541 -11.63 -31.33 36.21
N THR A 542 -12.60 -31.49 35.31
CA THR A 542 -13.93 -32.03 35.65
C THR A 542 -14.01 -33.54 35.43
N GLY A 543 -14.55 -34.26 36.41
CA GLY A 543 -14.99 -35.65 36.31
C GLY A 543 -16.50 -35.76 36.10
N SER A 544 -17.05 -36.97 36.10
CA SER A 544 -18.49 -37.21 35.92
C SER A 544 -19.38 -36.86 37.13
N ALA A 545 -18.81 -36.31 38.20
CA ALA A 545 -19.51 -35.96 39.45
C ALA A 545 -18.80 -34.87 40.29
N GLU A 546 -17.48 -34.71 40.13
CA GLU A 546 -16.65 -33.83 40.95
C GLU A 546 -15.63 -33.08 40.07
N TYR A 547 -15.34 -31.82 40.41
CA TYR A 547 -14.17 -31.08 39.93
C TYR A 547 -12.99 -31.35 40.87
N VAL A 548 -11.82 -31.64 40.30
CA VAL A 548 -10.55 -31.75 41.03
C VAL A 548 -9.68 -30.56 40.68
N LEU A 549 -9.50 -29.64 41.62
CA LEU A 549 -8.50 -28.58 41.56
C LEU A 549 -7.18 -29.10 42.11
N ARG A 550 -6.12 -28.99 41.32
CA ARG A 550 -4.73 -29.13 41.77
C ARG A 550 -4.09 -27.75 41.86
N GLU A 551 -3.47 -27.45 42.99
CA GLU A 551 -2.60 -26.28 43.15
C GLU A 551 -1.15 -26.75 43.34
N VAL A 552 -0.25 -26.26 42.49
CA VAL A 552 1.19 -26.50 42.63
C VAL A 552 1.86 -25.18 42.96
N THR A 553 2.50 -25.12 44.12
CA THR A 553 3.20 -23.92 44.59
C THR A 553 4.69 -24.06 44.30
N TYR A 554 5.26 -23.00 43.74
CA TYR A 554 6.68 -22.83 43.47
C TYR A 554 7.19 -21.58 44.21
N ALA A 555 8.42 -21.63 44.67
CA ALA A 555 9.12 -20.47 45.22
C ALA A 555 10.59 -20.51 44.79
N ALA A 556 11.23 -19.35 44.61
CA ALA A 556 12.66 -19.32 44.30
C ALA A 556 13.50 -19.81 45.48
N ASP A 557 14.47 -20.67 45.23
CA ASP A 557 15.52 -21.03 46.18
C ASP A 557 16.61 -19.95 46.30
N GLU A 558 17.64 -20.19 47.11
CA GLU A 558 18.79 -19.28 47.31
C GLU A 558 19.59 -18.98 46.02
N SER A 559 19.32 -19.69 44.92
CA SER A 559 19.92 -19.48 43.59
C SER A 559 18.94 -18.91 42.56
N GLY A 560 17.77 -18.42 43.00
CA GLY A 560 16.72 -17.88 42.13
C GLY A 560 15.90 -18.94 41.38
N ARG A 561 16.14 -20.23 41.62
CA ARG A 561 15.45 -21.31 40.88
C ARG A 561 14.09 -21.58 41.48
N LEU A 562 13.04 -21.59 40.65
CA LEU A 562 11.66 -21.88 41.08
C LEU A 562 11.50 -23.37 41.42
N VAL A 563 11.78 -23.73 42.67
CA VAL A 563 11.61 -25.09 43.19
C VAL A 563 10.18 -25.33 43.66
N ARG A 564 9.72 -26.56 43.53
CA ARG A 564 8.38 -26.99 43.93
C ARG A 564 8.28 -27.08 45.45
N THR A 565 7.46 -26.23 46.06
CA THR A 565 7.25 -26.17 47.52
C THR A 565 5.94 -26.79 47.98
N GLY A 566 4.94 -26.93 47.10
CA GLY A 566 3.64 -27.54 47.43
C GLY A 566 2.97 -28.25 46.25
N ASP A 567 2.14 -29.25 46.55
CA ASP A 567 1.30 -30.00 45.61
C ASP A 567 0.01 -30.41 46.32
N GLU A 568 -0.98 -29.52 46.28
CA GLU A 568 -2.26 -29.68 46.97
C GLU A 568 -3.37 -30.04 45.97
N SER A 569 -4.38 -30.77 46.43
CA SER A 569 -5.51 -31.19 45.61
C SER A 569 -6.81 -31.09 46.40
N PHE A 570 -7.81 -30.45 45.80
CA PHE A 570 -9.10 -30.12 46.40
C PHE A 570 -10.23 -30.64 45.50
N THR A 571 -11.20 -31.32 46.10
CA THR A 571 -12.36 -31.87 45.40
C THR A 571 -13.60 -31.03 45.69
N PHE A 572 -14.32 -30.65 44.64
CA PHE A 572 -15.58 -29.90 44.71
C PHE A 572 -16.70 -30.66 43.99
N PRO A 573 -17.92 -30.75 44.54
CA PRO A 573 -19.03 -31.37 43.82
C PRO A 573 -19.40 -30.54 42.57
N VAL A 574 -19.75 -31.22 41.47
CA VAL A 574 -20.29 -30.55 40.27
C VAL A 574 -21.63 -29.89 40.61
N GLY A 575 -21.83 -28.65 40.15
CA GLY A 575 -23.10 -27.93 40.32
C GLY A 575 -24.25 -28.63 39.57
N ALA A 576 -25.50 -28.43 40.02
CA ALA A 576 -26.67 -29.14 39.48
C ALA A 576 -26.83 -29.01 37.94
N ASP A 577 -26.38 -27.88 37.37
CA ASP A 577 -26.45 -27.56 35.94
C ASP A 577 -25.10 -27.79 35.21
N GLY A 578 -24.15 -28.49 35.83
CA GLY A 578 -22.79 -28.73 35.29
C GLY A 578 -21.81 -27.57 35.45
N ALA A 579 -22.28 -26.41 35.93
CA ALA A 579 -21.46 -25.21 36.11
C ALA A 579 -20.26 -25.41 37.06
N LEU A 580 -19.20 -24.65 36.81
CA LEU A 580 -18.03 -24.52 37.69
C LEU A 580 -18.48 -24.00 39.08
N PRO A 581 -18.06 -24.65 40.19
CA PRO A 581 -18.17 -24.11 41.53
C PRO A 581 -17.60 -22.69 41.63
N ALA A 582 -18.23 -21.82 42.41
CA ALA A 582 -17.79 -20.42 42.57
C ALA A 582 -16.35 -20.29 43.14
N GLN A 583 -15.88 -21.31 43.86
CA GLN A 583 -14.50 -21.45 44.36
C GLN A 583 -13.46 -21.70 43.25
N LEU A 584 -13.90 -21.96 42.02
CA LEU A 584 -13.08 -22.22 40.84
C LEU A 584 -13.24 -21.14 39.76
N ALA A 585 -14.07 -20.11 40.00
CA ALA A 585 -14.31 -19.02 39.06
C ALA A 585 -13.06 -18.12 38.86
N ASP A 586 -12.12 -18.13 39.81
CA ASP A 586 -10.84 -17.43 39.76
C ASP A 586 -9.66 -18.34 39.36
N VAL A 587 -9.93 -19.57 38.88
CA VAL A 587 -8.90 -20.49 38.37
C VAL A 587 -8.42 -20.14 36.96
N PRO A 588 -9.27 -19.70 36.00
CA PRO A 588 -8.81 -19.21 34.71
C PRO A 588 -7.94 -17.94 34.83
N GLY A 589 -6.94 -17.81 33.95
CA GLY A 589 -6.24 -16.54 33.71
C GLY A 589 -4.91 -16.36 34.45
N VAL A 590 -4.47 -15.11 34.57
CA VAL A 590 -3.22 -14.73 35.26
C VAL A 590 -3.51 -13.68 36.33
N HIS A 591 -3.27 -14.06 37.58
CA HIS A 591 -3.60 -13.30 38.80
C HIS A 591 -2.31 -12.87 39.50
N CYS A 592 -1.56 -11.94 38.89
CA CYS A 592 -0.24 -11.54 39.35
C CYS A 592 -0.13 -10.00 39.43
N PRO A 593 0.45 -9.41 40.49
CA PRO A 593 0.61 -7.96 40.59
C PRO A 593 1.42 -7.39 39.41
N GLY A 594 0.90 -6.34 38.75
CA GLY A 594 1.49 -5.75 37.55
C GLY A 594 1.04 -6.40 36.23
N VAL A 595 0.40 -7.57 36.28
CA VAL A 595 -0.18 -8.24 35.11
C VAL A 595 -1.65 -7.81 34.94
N PRO A 596 -2.10 -7.42 33.72
CA PRO A 596 -3.52 -7.22 33.45
C PRO A 596 -4.29 -8.55 33.52
N ASP A 597 -5.51 -8.52 34.05
CA ASP A 597 -6.43 -9.67 34.08
C ASP A 597 -6.69 -10.22 32.66
N LEU A 598 -5.94 -11.27 32.30
CA LEU A 598 -6.05 -11.95 31.02
C LEU A 598 -6.94 -13.18 31.15
N PHE A 599 -7.82 -13.38 30.18
CA PHE A 599 -8.79 -14.48 30.11
C PHE A 599 -9.86 -14.47 31.22
N GLN A 600 -10.38 -13.28 31.59
CA GLN A 600 -11.73 -13.22 32.17
C GLN A 600 -12.76 -13.77 31.14
N PRO A 601 -13.79 -14.51 31.59
CA PRO A 601 -14.77 -15.19 30.72
C PRO A 601 -15.90 -14.29 30.21
#